data_AF-A0A949U9U7-F1
#
_entry.id   AF-A0A949U9U7-F1
#
_cell.length_a   1.000
_cell.length_b   1.000
_cell.length_c   1.000
_cell.angle_alpha   90.00
_cell.angle_beta   90.00
_cell.angle_gamma   90.00
#
_symmetry.space_group_name_H-M   'P 1'
#
loop_
_entity.id
_entity.type
_entity.pdbx_description
1 polymer ?
#
loop_
_entity_poly.entity_id
_entity_poly.type
_entity_poly.pdbx_seq_one_letter_code
_entity_poly.pdbx_strand_id
1 'polypeptide(L)' 'MGHTLTIRLTDDLLDWLKEKSRRTGIPVGRLIRQHLEEAKSNGGERRFLHRIGAIHGGPDDVSSRKGFSRS' A
#
# COMPACT_ATOMS: atom_id res chain seq x y z
N MET A 1 17.23 -18.10 -2.61
CA MET A 1 16.59 -19.29 -2.00
C MET A 1 15.18 -18.92 -1.62
N GLY A 2 14.16 -19.73 -1.96
CA GLY A 2 12.76 -19.42 -1.66
C GLY A 2 12.24 -20.32 -0.54
N HIS A 3 11.50 -19.75 0.41
CA HIS A 3 10.78 -20.49 1.44
C HIS A 3 9.33 -20.73 0.99
N THR A 4 8.77 -21.89 1.29
CA THR A 4 7.38 -22.23 1.01
C THR A 4 6.52 -21.91 2.23
N LEU A 5 5.49 -21.09 2.03
CA LEU A 5 4.47 -20.79 3.03
C LEU A 5 3.16 -21.45 2.59
N THR A 6 2.61 -22.34 3.42
CA THR A 6 1.30 -22.95 3.19
C THR A 6 0.25 -22.24 4.03
N ILE A 7 -0.72 -21.60 3.39
CA ILE A 7 -1.83 -20.90 4.03
C ILE A 7 -3.17 -21.46 3.54
N ARG A 8 -4.16 -21.49 4.43
CA ARG A 8 -5.55 -21.77 4.05
C ARG A 8 -6.18 -20.45 3.61
N LEU A 9 -6.83 -20.46 2.45
CA LEU A 9 -7.60 -19.34 1.92
C LEU A 9 -9.09 -19.69 1.98
N THR A 10 -9.94 -18.68 2.08
CA THR A 10 -11.38 -18.85 1.88
C THR A 10 -11.67 -19.11 0.40
N ASP A 11 -12.79 -19.77 0.12
CA ASP A 11 -13.19 -20.09 -1.26
C ASP A 11 -13.36 -18.83 -2.11
N ASP A 12 -14.00 -17.80 -1.56
CA ASP A 12 -14.17 -16.49 -2.22
C ASP A 12 -12.84 -15.87 -2.67
N LEU A 13 -11.81 -15.95 -1.81
CA LEU A 13 -10.51 -15.37 -2.10
C LEU A 13 -9.76 -16.18 -3.16
N LEU A 14 -9.91 -17.51 -3.12
CA LEU A 14 -9.33 -18.41 -4.10
C LEU A 14 -9.93 -18.18 -5.49
N ASP A 15 -11.25 -18.02 -5.57
CA ASP A 15 -11.94 -17.79 -6.83
C ASP A 15 -11.62 -16.41 -7.41
N TRP A 16 -11.54 -15.38 -6.57
CA TRP A 16 -11.05 -14.08 -6.98
C TRP A 16 -9.62 -14.13 -7.55
N LEU A 17 -8.71 -14.88 -6.91
CA LEU A 17 -7.33 -15.03 -7.39
C LEU A 17 -7.26 -15.75 -8.75
N LYS A 18 -8.06 -16.80 -8.96
CA LYS A 18 -8.15 -17.53 -10.24
C LYS A 18 -8.67 -16.63 -11.35
N GLU A 19 -9.73 -15.86 -11.09
CA GLU A 19 -10.31 -14.96 -12.08
C GLU A 19 -9.34 -13.83 -12.44
N LYS A 20 -8.67 -13.25 -11.44
CA LYS A 20 -7.63 -12.24 -11.67
C LYS A 20 -6.47 -12.81 -12.49
N SER A 21 -6.05 -14.05 -12.22
CA SER A 21 -5.02 -14.75 -12.99
C SER A 21 -5.45 -14.94 -14.45
N ARG A 22 -6.69 -15.37 -14.71
CA ARG A 22 -7.23 -15.50 -16.08
C ARG A 22 -7.25 -14.19 -16.84
N ARG A 23 -7.70 -13.10 -16.21
CA ARG A 23 -7.79 -11.78 -16.86
C ARG A 23 -6.44 -11.16 -17.15
N THR A 24 -5.46 -11.37 -16.26
CA THR A 24 -4.13 -10.73 -16.38
C THR A 24 -3.10 -11.60 -17.09
N GLY A 25 -3.34 -12.92 -17.21
CA GLY A 25 -2.35 -13.88 -17.69
C GLY A 25 -1.20 -14.14 -16.70
N ILE A 26 -1.30 -13.60 -15.47
CA ILE A 26 -0.25 -13.73 -14.46
C ILE A 26 -0.56 -14.92 -13.54
N PRO A 27 0.39 -15.83 -13.27
CA PRO A 27 0.17 -16.94 -12.35
C PRO A 27 -0.20 -16.48 -10.94
N VAL A 28 -1.13 -17.19 -10.29
CA VAL A 28 -1.61 -16.87 -8.93
C VAL A 28 -0.47 -16.69 -7.92
N GLY A 29 0.55 -17.56 -7.95
CA GLY A 29 1.70 -17.44 -7.04
C GLY A 29 2.52 -16.16 -7.26
N ARG A 30 2.61 -15.67 -8.51
CA ARG A 30 3.26 -14.38 -8.82
C ARG A 30 2.40 -13.21 -8.36
N LEU A 31 1.07 -13.27 -8.55
CA LEU A 31 0.13 -12.27 -8.03
C LEU A 31 0.22 -12.12 -6.51
N ILE A 32 0.20 -13.24 -5.78
CA ILE A 32 0.31 -13.23 -4.31
C ILE A 32 1.66 -12.63 -3.88
N ARG A 33 2.76 -13.05 -4.52
CA ARG A 33 4.09 -12.51 -4.19
C ARG A 33 4.16 -11.00 -4.43
N GLN A 34 3.68 -10.53 -5.58
CA GLN A 34 3.68 -9.11 -5.90
C GLN A 34 2.87 -8.32 -4.87
N HIS A 35 1.67 -8.79 -4.53
CA HIS A 35 0.83 -8.16 -3.51
C HIS A 35 1.50 -8.13 -2.13
N LEU A 36 2.21 -9.18 -1.74
CA LEU A 36 2.96 -9.21 -0.47
C LEU A 36 4.15 -8.23 -0.49
N GLU A 37 4.87 -8.11 -1.60
CA GLU A 37 5.96 -7.14 -1.74
C GLU A 37 5.44 -5.69 -1.75
N GLU A 38 4.32 -5.44 -2.41
CA GLU A 38 3.63 -4.15 -2.38
C GLU A 38 3.13 -3.82 -0.97
N ALA A 39 2.49 -4.77 -0.28
CA ALA A 39 2.05 -4.59 1.11
C ALA A 39 3.23 -4.33 2.05
N LYS A 40 4.36 -5.03 1.88
CA LYS A 40 5.59 -4.80 2.63
C LYS A 40 6.16 -3.41 2.36
N SER A 41 6.18 -2.98 1.11
CA SER A 41 6.70 -1.66 0.70
C SER A 41 5.81 -0.52 1.18
N ASN A 42 4.49 -0.70 1.15
CA ASN A 42 3.49 0.28 1.57
C ASN A 42 3.21 0.27 3.09
N GLY A 43 3.55 -0.82 3.77
CA GLY A 43 3.35 -1.02 5.21
C GLY A 43 4.47 -0.45 6.09
N GLY A 44 5.55 0.05 5.50
CA GLY A 44 6.50 0.88 6.24
C GLY A 44 5.82 2.16 6.73
N GLU A 45 6.20 2.63 7.93
CA GLU A 45 5.84 3.96 8.42
C GLU A 45 5.94 4.93 7.23
N ARG A 46 4.80 5.53 6.87
CA ARG A 46 4.72 6.48 5.75
C ARG A 46 5.82 7.51 5.97
N ARG A 47 6.98 7.36 5.32
CA ARG A 47 8.21 8.14 5.61
C ARG A 47 7.98 9.65 5.49
N PHE A 48 6.95 10.06 4.75
CA PHE A 48 6.51 11.44 4.64
C PHE A 48 5.75 11.95 5.88
N LEU A 49 5.10 11.09 6.68
CA LEU A 49 4.46 11.48 7.94
C LEU A 49 5.46 12.01 8.97
N HIS A 50 6.68 11.46 9.02
CA HIS A 50 7.76 12.02 9.85
C HIS A 50 8.09 13.48 9.48
N ARG A 51 7.77 13.92 8.24
CA ARG A 51 8.00 15.30 7.80
C ARG A 51 6.83 16.23 8.10
N ILE A 52 5.68 15.70 8.55
CA ILE A 52 4.55 16.54 8.94
C ILE A 52 4.93 17.29 10.22
N GLY A 53 4.88 18.62 10.18
CA GLY A 53 5.22 19.46 11.32
C GLY A 53 6.73 19.61 11.60
N ALA A 54 7.61 19.10 10.74
CA ALA A 54 9.06 19.19 10.93
C ALA A 54 9.62 20.62 10.75
N ILE A 55 8.85 21.54 10.18
CA ILE A 55 9.24 22.96 10.03
C ILE A 55 8.72 23.71 11.26
N HIS A 56 9.63 24.20 12.09
CA HIS A 56 9.33 25.03 13.26
C HIS A 56 9.82 26.48 13.04
N GLY A 57 9.02 27.47 13.45
CA GLY A 57 9.41 28.89 13.45
C GLY A 57 9.16 29.68 12.16
N GLY A 58 8.24 29.22 11.30
CA GLY A 58 7.78 29.98 10.12
C GLY A 58 6.49 30.76 10.38
N PRO A 59 6.09 31.69 9.50
CA PRO A 59 4.81 32.36 9.57
C PRO A 59 3.65 31.36 9.58
N ASP A 60 2.62 31.63 10.38
CA ASP A 60 1.35 30.91 10.27
C ASP A 60 0.72 31.19 8.88
N ASP A 61 -0.15 30.30 8.40
CA ASP A 61 -0.93 30.47 7.16
C ASP A 61 -0.16 30.59 5.84
N VAL A 62 0.94 29.85 5.69
CA VAL A 62 1.67 29.73 4.41
C VAL A 62 0.85 29.13 3.26
N SER A 63 -0.31 28.53 3.53
CA SER A 63 -1.17 27.92 2.51
C SER A 63 -2.48 28.68 2.34
N SER A 64 -2.66 29.30 1.18
CA SER A 64 -3.92 29.94 0.76
C SER A 64 -4.93 28.97 0.12
N ARG A 65 -4.61 27.67 0.06
CA ARG A 65 -5.47 26.67 -0.57
C ARG A 65 -6.64 26.33 0.36
N LYS A 66 -7.85 26.31 -0.19
CA LYS A 66 -9.08 25.90 0.53
C LYS A 66 -8.86 24.55 1.24
N GLY A 67 -9.10 24.51 2.55
CA GLY A 67 -8.89 23.33 3.41
C GLY A 67 -7.53 23.29 4.12
N PHE A 68 -6.60 24.17 3.76
CA PHE A 68 -5.32 24.37 4.47
C PHE A 68 -5.20 25.77 5.09
N SER A 69 -5.96 26.74 4.57
CA SER A 69 -6.17 28.04 5.22
C SER A 69 -6.86 27.85 6.56
N ARG A 70 -6.37 28.53 7.61
CA ARG A 70 -7.02 28.59 8.94
C ARG A 70 -7.99 29.77 9.10
N SER A 71 -8.22 30.53 8.03
CA SER A 71 -9.26 31.58 7.94
C SER A 71 -10.54 31.09 7.28
#